data_AF-A0A840G3R2-F1
#
_entry.id   AF-A0A840G3R2-F1
#
_cell.length_a   1.000
_cell.length_b   1.000
_cell.length_c   1.000
_cell.angle_alpha   90.00
_cell.angle_beta   90.00
_cell.angle_gamma   90.00
#
_symmetry.space_group_name_H-M   'P 1'
#
loop_
_entity.id
_entity.type
_entity.pdbx_description
1 polymer ?
#
loop_
_entity_poly.entity_id
_entity_poly.type
_entity_poly.pdbx_seq_one_letter_code
_entity_poly.pdbx_strand_id
1 'polypeptide(L)'
;MSSIGKVKQENASKANRGESPLLYAGPLAVGDYSSEMGPFKAWIKSLGPTPAILEFEITGSDGTGDFEVSGMARSGADGWYRCFKAPLHYPGLGVADIPTALAFEIREVAAQDQRFCYVSLSWGEEGTGTWIAHGLLSIKPD
;
A
#
# COMPACT_ATOMS: atom_id res chain seq x y z
N MET A 1 4.00 -16.21 15.45
CA MET A 1 4.68 -15.75 14.22
C MET A 1 3.62 -15.15 13.30
N SER A 2 3.78 -13.90 12.90
CA SER A 2 2.77 -13.08 12.22
C SER A 2 2.62 -13.40 10.73
N SER A 3 1.52 -12.94 10.10
CA SER A 3 1.18 -13.22 8.70
C SER A 3 2.19 -12.67 7.69
N ILE A 4 2.68 -11.43 7.86
CA ILE A 4 3.72 -10.87 7.00
C ILE A 4 5.09 -11.48 7.34
N GLY A 5 5.41 -11.71 8.62
CA GLY A 5 6.61 -12.46 9.02
C GLY A 5 6.71 -13.85 8.37
N LYS A 6 5.60 -14.59 8.30
CA LYS A 6 5.52 -15.88 7.58
C LYS A 6 5.76 -15.69 6.07
N VAL A 7 5.16 -14.67 5.45
CA VAL A 7 5.41 -14.39 4.02
C VAL A 7 6.85 -13.93 3.75
N LYS A 8 7.48 -13.16 4.64
CA LYS A 8 8.91 -12.83 4.52
C LYS A 8 9.78 -14.08 4.52
N GLN A 9 9.55 -14.98 5.48
CA GLN A 9 10.32 -16.22 5.58
C GLN A 9 10.09 -17.12 4.35
N GLU A 10 8.85 -17.20 3.89
CA GLU A 10 8.49 -17.94 2.69
C GLU A 10 9.13 -17.33 1.43
N ASN A 11 9.07 -16.01 1.26
CA ASN A 11 9.72 -15.30 0.15
C ASN A 11 11.24 -15.46 0.17
N ALA A 12 11.89 -15.42 1.35
CA ALA A 12 13.31 -15.72 1.46
C ALA A 12 13.63 -17.16 1.03
N SER A 13 12.75 -18.11 1.37
CA SER A 13 12.90 -19.50 0.96
C SER A 13 12.66 -19.69 -0.54
N LYS A 14 11.65 -19.02 -1.12
CA LYS A 14 11.36 -19.00 -2.56
C LYS A 14 12.50 -18.39 -3.36
N ALA A 15 13.07 -17.28 -2.88
CA ALA A 15 14.23 -16.64 -3.50
C ALA A 15 15.44 -17.59 -3.60
N ASN A 16 15.72 -18.36 -2.53
CA ASN A 16 16.78 -19.37 -2.55
C ASN A 16 16.53 -20.52 -3.53
N ARG A 17 15.26 -20.75 -3.92
CA ARG A 17 14.86 -21.75 -4.91
C ARG A 17 14.68 -21.17 -6.33
N GLY A 18 14.88 -19.87 -6.52
CA GLY A 18 14.62 -19.19 -7.80
C GLY A 18 13.14 -19.06 -8.16
N GLU A 19 12.24 -19.14 -7.16
CA GLU A 19 10.79 -19.01 -7.32
C GLU A 19 10.33 -17.56 -7.14
N SER A 20 9.21 -17.19 -7.76
CA SER A 20 8.58 -15.87 -7.61
C SER A 20 8.11 -15.63 -6.16
N PRO A 21 8.27 -14.40 -5.64
CA PRO A 21 7.78 -14.06 -4.30
C PRO A 21 6.25 -14.10 -4.24
N LEU A 22 5.71 -14.47 -3.09
CA LEU A 22 4.29 -14.24 -2.78
C LEU A 22 4.04 -12.74 -2.64
N LEU A 23 2.96 -12.29 -3.25
CA LEU A 23 2.50 -10.90 -3.24
C LEU A 23 1.13 -10.81 -2.56
N TYR A 24 0.81 -9.66 -1.98
CA TYR A 24 -0.56 -9.32 -1.58
C TYR A 24 -1.18 -8.35 -2.58
N ALA A 25 -2.49 -8.46 -2.78
CA ALA A 25 -3.26 -7.53 -3.62
C ALA A 25 -4.71 -7.44 -3.12
N GLY A 26 -5.40 -6.35 -3.45
CA GLY A 26 -6.81 -6.20 -3.10
C GLY A 26 -7.31 -4.75 -3.06
N PRO A 27 -8.64 -4.59 -2.94
CA PRO A 27 -9.25 -3.28 -2.81
C PRO A 27 -8.97 -2.68 -1.42
N LEU A 28 -8.95 -1.35 -1.36
CA LEU A 28 -9.00 -0.62 -0.11
C LEU A 28 -10.39 0.01 0.06
N ALA A 29 -10.98 -0.14 1.24
CA ALA A 29 -12.16 0.59 1.65
C ALA A 29 -11.76 2.00 2.09
N VAL A 30 -12.36 3.01 1.48
CA VAL A 30 -12.09 4.42 1.79
C VAL A 30 -13.03 4.83 2.92
N GLY A 31 -12.45 5.18 4.07
CA GLY A 31 -13.20 5.44 5.29
C GLY A 31 -13.53 6.92 5.47
N ASP A 32 -12.51 7.77 5.42
CA ASP A 32 -12.64 9.20 5.66
C ASP A 32 -12.00 10.00 4.52
N TYR A 33 -12.60 11.15 4.20
CA TYR A 33 -12.03 12.13 3.29
C TYR A 33 -12.46 13.55 3.68
N SER A 34 -11.58 14.53 3.46
CA SER A 34 -11.97 15.93 3.57
C SER A 34 -13.03 16.25 2.51
N SER A 35 -14.10 16.96 2.87
CA SER A 35 -15.25 17.26 2.00
C SER A 35 -14.89 17.97 0.69
N GLU A 36 -13.74 18.63 0.64
CA GLU A 36 -13.22 19.33 -0.54
C GLU A 36 -12.60 18.37 -1.57
N MET A 37 -12.28 17.15 -1.15
CA MET A 37 -11.73 16.12 -2.01
C MET A 37 -12.86 15.14 -2.35
N GLY A 38 -13.11 14.89 -3.63
CA GLY A 38 -14.21 14.03 -4.09
C GLY A 38 -14.11 12.57 -3.61
N PRO A 39 -15.09 11.72 -3.99
CA PRO A 39 -15.04 10.30 -3.69
C PRO A 39 -13.80 9.67 -4.35
N PHE A 40 -13.18 8.75 -3.61
CA PHE A 40 -11.89 8.17 -3.96
C PHE A 40 -11.99 6.63 -3.99
N LYS A 41 -11.22 5.97 -4.86
CA LYS A 41 -11.06 4.50 -4.87
C LYS A 41 -9.58 4.15 -4.97
N ALA A 42 -9.11 3.23 -4.13
CA ALA A 42 -7.75 2.69 -4.21
C ALA A 42 -7.72 1.16 -4.31
N TRP A 43 -6.66 0.68 -4.95
CA TRP A 43 -6.35 -0.72 -5.11
C TRP A 43 -4.85 -0.96 -4.95
N ILE A 44 -4.48 -1.96 -4.17
CA ILE A 44 -3.10 -2.43 -4.05
C ILE A 44 -2.85 -3.49 -5.14
N LYS A 45 -2.04 -3.15 -6.15
CA LYS A 45 -1.68 -4.03 -7.26
C LYS A 45 -0.73 -5.14 -6.79
N SER A 46 0.26 -4.77 -5.98
CA SER A 46 1.25 -5.69 -5.43
C SER A 46 1.80 -5.15 -4.12
N LEU A 47 2.01 -6.05 -3.15
CA LEU A 47 2.90 -5.85 -2.00
C LEU A 47 3.84 -7.04 -1.87
N GLY A 48 5.13 -6.79 -2.09
CA GLY A 48 6.19 -7.78 -2.01
C GLY A 48 7.09 -7.50 -0.82
N PRO A 49 7.07 -8.31 0.25
CA PRO A 49 8.03 -8.16 1.32
C PRO A 49 9.38 -8.78 0.94
N THR A 50 10.43 -7.98 1.04
CA THR A 50 11.82 -8.42 1.20
C THR A 50 12.21 -8.31 2.69
N PRO A 51 13.38 -8.84 3.13
CA PRO A 51 13.74 -8.88 4.55
C PRO A 51 13.67 -7.52 5.27
N ALA A 52 13.94 -6.41 4.58
CA ALA A 52 13.98 -5.06 5.17
C ALA A 52 13.08 -4.03 4.47
N ILE A 53 12.60 -4.34 3.26
CA ILE A 53 11.85 -3.41 2.42
C ILE A 53 10.54 -4.07 1.98
N LEU A 54 9.47 -3.30 1.95
CA LEU A 54 8.23 -3.67 1.29
C LEU A 54 8.13 -2.88 -0.01
N GLU A 55 8.12 -3.58 -1.12
CA GLU A 55 7.79 -3.01 -2.41
C GLU A 55 6.27 -2.95 -2.56
N PHE A 56 5.77 -1.85 -3.11
CA PHE A 56 4.35 -1.67 -3.30
C PHE A 56 4.04 -1.01 -4.64
N GLU A 57 2.88 -1.36 -5.17
CA GLU A 57 2.25 -0.71 -6.31
C GLU A 57 0.77 -0.48 -5.98
N ILE A 58 0.29 0.74 -6.19
CA ILE A 58 -1.09 1.15 -5.92
C ILE A 58 -1.62 1.88 -7.14
N THR A 59 -2.91 1.72 -7.39
CA THR A 59 -3.67 2.53 -8.33
C THR A 59 -4.96 3.01 -7.72
N GLY A 60 -5.51 4.06 -8.29
CA GLY A 60 -6.83 4.52 -7.92
C GLY A 60 -7.34 5.64 -8.80
N SER A 61 -8.44 6.24 -8.37
CA SER A 61 -9.10 7.35 -9.06
C SER A 61 -9.73 8.29 -8.02
N ASP A 62 -9.60 9.60 -8.21
CA ASP A 62 -9.95 10.63 -7.22
C ASP A 62 -10.84 11.77 -7.77
N GLY A 63 -11.43 11.58 -8.96
CA GLY A 63 -12.23 12.60 -9.63
C GLY A 63 -11.41 13.59 -10.48
N THR A 64 -10.10 13.71 -10.24
CA THR A 64 -9.15 14.41 -11.13
C THR A 64 -8.64 13.48 -12.22
N GLY A 65 -8.46 12.20 -11.92
CA GLY A 65 -8.16 11.18 -12.90
C GLY A 65 -7.71 9.88 -12.25
N ASP A 66 -7.24 8.95 -13.08
CA ASP A 66 -6.58 7.76 -12.59
C ASP A 66 -5.13 8.08 -12.21
N PHE A 67 -4.66 7.49 -11.12
CA PHE A 67 -3.27 7.62 -10.69
C PHE A 67 -2.63 6.27 -10.45
N GLU A 68 -1.30 6.28 -10.53
CA GLU A 68 -0.43 5.17 -10.20
C GLU A 68 0.65 5.63 -9.24
N VAL A 69 1.09 4.73 -8.38
CA VAL A 69 2.17 5.00 -7.44
C VAL A 69 2.88 3.69 -7.09
N SER A 70 4.20 3.76 -7.05
CA SER A 70 5.05 2.65 -6.64
C SER A 70 6.20 3.15 -5.77
N GLY A 71 6.78 2.24 -5.00
CA GLY A 71 7.95 2.59 -4.20
C GLY A 71 8.33 1.53 -3.18
N MET A 72 9.05 1.99 -2.17
CA MET A 72 9.58 1.16 -1.09
C MET A 72 9.17 1.72 0.29
N ALA A 73 8.69 0.86 1.17
CA ALA A 73 8.54 1.14 2.60
C ALA A 73 9.59 0.38 3.42
N ARG A 74 10.11 1.01 4.47
CA ARG A 74 11.09 0.38 5.37
C ARG A 74 10.40 -0.23 6.58
N SER A 75 10.95 -1.34 7.08
CA SER A 75 10.48 -1.96 8.32
C SER A 75 10.83 -1.09 9.53
N GLY A 76 9.85 -0.83 10.40
CA GLY A 76 10.02 -0.22 11.72
C GLY A 76 10.25 -1.25 12.83
N ALA A 77 10.52 -0.75 14.04
CA ALA A 77 10.86 -1.57 15.22
C ALA A 77 9.74 -2.54 15.66
N ASP A 78 8.48 -2.22 15.33
CA ASP A 78 7.31 -2.95 15.84
C ASP A 78 6.58 -3.78 14.77
N GLY A 79 7.29 -4.20 13.72
CA GLY A 79 6.72 -5.03 12.64
C GLY A 79 5.89 -4.26 11.60
N TRP A 80 5.94 -2.94 11.63
CA TRP A 80 5.28 -2.06 10.66
C TRP A 80 6.17 -1.80 9.45
N TYR A 81 5.54 -1.52 8.32
CA TYR A 81 6.21 -0.91 7.18
C TYR A 81 5.67 0.49 6.95
N ARG A 82 6.56 1.46 6.77
CA ARG A 82 6.16 2.84 6.52
C ARG A 82 6.89 3.42 5.32
N CYS A 83 6.13 4.09 4.45
CA CYS A 83 6.66 5.04 3.49
C CYS A 83 6.15 6.42 3.86
N PHE A 84 7.06 7.36 4.06
CA PHE A 84 6.72 8.72 4.47
C PHE A 84 6.30 9.59 3.28
N LYS A 85 6.79 9.28 2.08
CA LYS A 85 6.47 10.01 0.86
C LYS A 85 6.74 9.13 -0.36
N ALA A 86 5.71 8.84 -1.14
CA ALA A 86 5.80 8.16 -2.43
C ALA A 86 5.12 9.03 -3.50
N PRO A 87 5.81 9.37 -4.61
CA PRO A 87 5.28 10.29 -5.60
C PRO A 87 4.10 9.68 -6.36
N LEU A 88 3.00 10.43 -6.50
CA LEU A 88 1.89 10.01 -7.36
C LEU A 88 2.19 10.38 -8.81
N HIS A 89 1.79 9.50 -9.72
CA HIS A 89 1.81 9.74 -11.15
C HIS A 89 0.39 9.74 -11.70
N TYR A 90 -0.01 10.81 -12.36
CA TYR A 90 -1.29 10.94 -13.06
C TYR A 90 -1.02 10.94 -14.57
N PRO A 91 -1.21 9.80 -15.26
CA PRO A 91 -0.93 9.70 -16.68
C PRO A 91 -1.77 10.72 -17.48
N GLY A 92 -1.10 11.57 -18.25
CA GLY A 92 -1.77 12.54 -19.14
C GLY A 92 -2.26 13.82 -18.46
N LEU A 93 -1.99 14.03 -17.17
CA LEU A 93 -2.27 15.29 -16.47
C LEU A 93 -0.97 16.04 -16.22
N GLY A 94 -0.94 17.34 -16.59
CA GLY A 94 0.18 18.24 -16.32
C GLY A 94 -0.28 19.37 -15.41
N VAL A 95 -0.33 19.17 -14.10
CA VAL A 95 -0.90 20.20 -13.20
C VAL A 95 -0.28 20.25 -11.82
N ALA A 96 -0.26 21.47 -11.27
CA ALA A 96 0.41 21.93 -10.05
C ALA A 96 -0.45 21.84 -8.76
N ASP A 97 -1.70 21.38 -8.85
CA ASP A 97 -2.67 21.38 -7.74
C ASP A 97 -3.14 19.96 -7.35
N ILE A 98 -2.36 18.93 -7.72
CA ILE A 98 -2.69 17.54 -7.46
C ILE A 98 -1.83 17.03 -6.29
N PRO A 99 -2.35 16.18 -5.38
CA PRO A 99 -1.51 15.51 -4.38
C PRO A 99 -0.33 14.83 -5.07
N THR A 100 0.88 15.32 -4.79
CA THR A 100 2.11 14.83 -5.43
C THR A 100 2.71 13.65 -4.71
N ALA A 101 2.25 13.36 -3.48
CA ALA A 101 2.72 12.23 -2.72
C ALA A 101 1.68 11.65 -1.76
N LEU A 102 1.88 10.37 -1.43
CA LEU A 102 1.20 9.69 -0.35
C LEU A 102 2.20 9.20 0.70
N ALA A 103 1.72 9.05 1.92
CA ALA A 103 2.31 8.22 2.94
C ALA A 103 1.45 6.97 3.10
N PHE A 104 2.07 5.87 3.49
CA PHE A 104 1.32 4.72 3.93
C PHE A 104 2.01 3.98 5.06
N GLU A 105 1.16 3.28 5.79
CA GLU A 105 1.53 2.43 6.89
C GLU A 105 0.90 1.06 6.69
N ILE A 106 1.69 0.03 6.97
CA ILE A 106 1.26 -1.35 6.87
C ILE A 106 1.47 -2.06 8.20
N ARG A 107 0.40 -2.71 8.66
CA ARG A 107 0.38 -3.53 9.86
C ARG A 107 0.06 -4.98 9.55
N GLU A 108 0.73 -5.85 10.28
CA GLU A 108 0.32 -7.23 10.43
C GLU A 108 -0.99 -7.33 11.21
N VAL A 109 -1.97 -8.02 10.62
CA VAL A 109 -3.20 -8.41 11.33
C VAL A 109 -3.28 -9.93 11.35
N ALA A 110 -3.35 -10.49 12.54
CA ALA A 110 -3.58 -11.92 12.72
C ALA A 110 -5.10 -12.15 12.73
N ALA A 111 -5.63 -12.83 11.71
CA ALA A 111 -6.98 -13.37 11.76
C ALA A 111 -6.93 -14.88 11.41
N GLN A 112 -6.93 -15.70 12.47
CA GLN A 112 -6.99 -17.16 12.38
C GLN A 112 -5.95 -17.74 11.39
N ASP A 113 -6.41 -18.34 10.28
CA ASP A 113 -5.60 -19.02 9.27
C ASP A 113 -5.41 -18.22 7.97
N GLN A 114 -5.98 -17.01 7.90
CA GLN A 114 -5.92 -16.17 6.71
C GLN A 114 -4.80 -15.13 6.86
N ARG A 115 -3.97 -15.02 5.82
CA ARG A 115 -2.87 -14.05 5.79
C ARG A 115 -3.42 -12.71 5.34
N PHE A 116 -3.62 -11.81 6.30
CA PHE A 116 -4.07 -10.45 6.04
C PHE A 116 -3.01 -9.41 6.36
N CYS A 117 -3.00 -8.36 5.56
CA CYS A 117 -2.20 -7.16 5.76
C CYS A 117 -3.15 -5.96 5.83
N TYR A 118 -3.07 -5.17 6.90
CA TYR A 118 -3.76 -3.89 6.98
C TYR A 118 -2.90 -2.81 6.35
N VAL A 119 -3.47 -2.09 5.39
CA VAL A 119 -2.84 -0.91 4.78
C VAL A 119 -3.61 0.32 5.22
N SER A 120 -2.92 1.37 5.63
CA SER A 120 -3.46 2.72 5.80
C SER A 120 -2.76 3.66 4.83
N LEU A 121 -3.51 4.33 3.96
CA LEU A 121 -3.00 5.36 3.06
C LEU A 121 -3.43 6.73 3.54
N SER A 122 -2.52 7.70 3.52
CA SER A 122 -2.80 9.11 3.81
C SER A 122 -2.06 10.02 2.85
N TRP A 123 -2.66 11.15 2.52
CA TRP A 123 -2.17 12.21 1.61
C TRP A 123 -2.52 13.56 2.22
N GLY A 124 -1.82 14.58 1.74
CA GLY A 124 -1.93 15.97 2.20
C GLY A 124 -0.58 16.49 2.69
N GLU A 125 -0.26 17.73 2.31
CA GLU A 125 0.76 18.51 3.03
C GLU A 125 0.06 19.25 4.17
N GLU A 126 0.60 19.10 5.40
CA GLU A 126 0.29 19.94 6.56
C GLU A 126 -1.19 20.38 6.74
N GLY A 127 -2.15 19.46 6.62
CA GLY A 127 -3.54 19.69 7.03
C GLY A 127 -4.51 20.22 5.98
N THR A 128 -4.17 20.18 4.69
CA THR A 128 -5.05 20.64 3.58
C THR A 128 -6.04 19.59 3.04
N GLY A 129 -6.21 18.47 3.74
CA GLY A 129 -7.17 17.42 3.39
C GLY A 129 -6.52 16.04 3.31
N THR A 130 -7.25 15.01 3.76
CA THR A 130 -6.70 13.65 3.91
C THR A 130 -7.76 12.65 3.45
N TRP A 131 -7.54 11.87 2.38
CA TRP A 131 -8.22 10.59 2.24
C TRP A 131 -7.58 9.57 3.18
N ILE A 132 -8.37 8.70 3.77
CA ILE A 132 -7.86 7.58 4.56
C ILE A 132 -8.49 6.31 3.99
N ALA A 133 -7.64 5.45 3.43
CA ALA A 133 -8.06 4.18 2.87
C ALA A 133 -7.47 3.02 3.68
N HIS A 134 -8.31 2.02 3.97
CA HIS A 134 -8.00 0.86 4.76
C HIS A 134 -8.42 -0.43 4.08
N GLY A 135 -7.59 -1.46 4.12
CA GLY A 135 -7.97 -2.76 3.56
C GLY A 135 -7.21 -3.91 4.19
N LEU A 136 -7.88 -5.06 4.25
CA LEU A 136 -7.26 -6.35 4.56
C LEU A 136 -6.96 -7.06 3.24
N LEU A 137 -5.69 -7.20 2.92
CA LEU A 137 -5.25 -7.77 1.65
C LEU A 137 -5.06 -9.28 1.74
N SER A 138 -5.40 -10.00 0.68
CA SER A 138 -5.13 -11.44 0.53
C SER A 138 -3.89 -11.68 -0.33
N ILE A 139 -3.30 -12.88 -0.20
CA ILE A 139 -2.25 -13.33 -1.12
C ILE A 139 -2.82 -13.35 -2.54
N LYS A 140 -2.09 -12.74 -3.48
CA LYS A 140 -2.39 -12.77 -4.90
C LYS A 140 -2.27 -14.22 -5.39
N PRO A 141 -3.32 -14.79 -6.01
CA PRO A 141 -3.20 -16.07 -6.68
C PRO A 141 -2.16 -15.96 -7.81
N ASP A 142 -1.36 -17.00 -8.00
CA ASP A 142 -0.41 -17.09 -9.12
C ASP A 142 -1.13 -17.04 -10.48
#